data_AF-A0A955NDF9-F1
#
_entry.id   AF-A0A955NDF9-F1
#
_cell.length_a   1.000
_cell.length_b   1.000
_cell.length_c   1.000
_cell.angle_alpha   90.00
_cell.angle_beta   90.00
_cell.angle_gamma   90.00
#
_symmetry.space_group_name_H-M   'P 1'
#
loop_
_entity.id
_entity.type
_entity.pdbx_description
1 polymer ?
#
loop_
_entity_poly.entity_id
_entity_poly.type
_entity_poly.pdbx_seq_one_letter_code
_entity_poly.pdbx_strand_id
1 'polypeptide(L)' 'ATEGRLVHLPPEGASLEEIERSAVEQALQMANHNQSAAARLLHISPDRLASRAKKFGLKQN' A
#
# COMPACT_ATOMS: atom_id res chain seq x y z
N ALA A 1 12.70 -0.59 -24.22
CA ALA A 1 12.48 -1.29 -22.95
C ALA A 1 11.71 -0.35 -22.04
N THR A 2 10.52 -0.74 -21.57
CA THR A 2 9.65 0.11 -20.74
C THR A 2 10.14 -0.01 -19.29
N GLU A 3 11.24 0.66 -18.98
CA GLU A 3 11.92 0.54 -17.69
C GLU A 3 11.16 1.29 -16.59
N GLY A 4 10.89 0.59 -15.47
CA GLY A 4 10.77 1.20 -14.14
C GLY A 4 9.48 1.95 -13.76
N ARG A 5 8.33 1.75 -14.43
CA ARG A 5 7.09 2.38 -13.96
C ARG A 5 6.46 1.59 -12.80
N LEU A 6 6.65 2.07 -11.58
CA LEU A 6 6.07 1.51 -10.34
C LEU A 6 4.57 1.76 -10.20
N VAL A 7 4.04 2.81 -10.84
CA VAL A 7 2.63 3.20 -10.76
C VAL A 7 2.10 3.52 -12.16
N HIS A 8 0.93 3.00 -12.50
CA HIS A 8 0.17 3.35 -13.70
C HIS A 8 -0.99 4.27 -13.29
N LEU A 9 -0.91 5.55 -13.66
CA LEU A 9 -2.02 6.49 -13.48
C LEU A 9 -3.03 6.33 -14.62
N PRO A 10 -4.35 6.35 -14.33
CA PRO A 10 -5.38 6.40 -15.35
C PRO A 10 -5.43 7.80 -16.03
N PRO A 11 -6.03 7.93 -17.22
CA PRO A 11 -6.08 9.21 -17.95
C PRO A 11 -6.85 10.31 -17.20
N GLU A 12 -7.81 9.95 -16.35
CA GLU A 12 -8.52 10.84 -15.43
C GLU A 12 -7.68 11.26 -14.20
N GLY A 13 -6.51 10.63 -13.99
CA GLY A 13 -5.69 10.79 -12.80
C GLY A 13 -6.20 9.99 -11.60
N ALA A 14 -5.39 9.90 -10.56
CA ALA A 14 -5.78 9.32 -9.28
C ALA A 14 -5.20 10.18 -8.16
N SER A 15 -5.91 10.30 -7.03
CA SER A 15 -5.34 10.98 -5.88
C SER A 15 -4.16 10.17 -5.33
N LEU A 16 -3.18 10.87 -4.75
CA LEU A 16 -2.06 10.21 -4.08
C LEU A 16 -2.55 9.29 -2.95
N GLU A 17 -3.66 9.64 -2.31
CA GLU A 17 -4.29 8.84 -1.27
C GLU A 17 -4.82 7.50 -1.80
N GLU A 18 -5.44 7.47 -2.97
CA GLU A 18 -5.92 6.23 -3.60
C GLU A 18 -4.78 5.30 -4.03
N ILE A 19 -3.70 5.89 -4.57
CA ILE A 19 -2.49 5.15 -4.93
C ILE A 19 -1.87 4.53 -3.67
N GLU A 20 -1.78 5.32 -2.60
CA GLU A 20 -1.25 4.89 -1.31
C GLU A 20 -2.12 3.80 -0.67
N ARG A 21 -3.44 3.94 -0.71
CA ARG A 21 -4.40 2.93 -0.25
C ARG A 21 -4.19 1.61 -0.99
N SER A 22 -4.11 1.66 -2.32
CA SER A 22 -3.90 0.47 -3.16
C SER A 22 -2.58 -0.22 -2.85
N ALA A 23 -1.50 0.55 -2.65
CA ALA A 23 -0.19 0.00 -2.28
C ALA A 23 -0.24 -0.70 -0.91
N VAL A 24 -0.90 -0.11 0.09
CA VAL A 24 -1.06 -0.68 1.42
C VAL A 24 -1.91 -1.95 1.38
N GLU A 25 -3.01 -1.95 0.64
CA GLU A 25 -3.87 -3.11 0.46
C GLU A 25 -3.13 -4.28 -0.19
N GLN A 26 -2.44 -4.03 -1.31
CA GLN A 26 -1.67 -5.05 -2.01
C GLN A 26 -0.56 -5.63 -1.12
N ALA A 27 0.19 -4.78 -0.40
CA ALA A 27 1.23 -5.25 0.51
C ALA A 27 0.65 -6.12 1.65
N LEU A 28 -0.52 -5.75 2.20
CA LEU A 28 -1.21 -6.57 3.20
C LEU A 28 -1.66 -7.91 2.63
N GLN A 29 -2.23 -7.93 1.42
CA GLN A 29 -2.67 -9.17 0.77
C GLN A 29 -1.49 -10.10 0.48
N MET A 30 -0.40 -9.57 -0.10
CA MET A 30 0.83 -10.33 -0.37
C MET A 30 1.48 -10.88 0.91
N ALA A 31 1.34 -10.15 2.02
CA ALA A 31 1.82 -10.56 3.32
C ALA A 31 0.84 -11.44 4.11
N ASN A 32 -0.27 -11.89 3.51
CA ASN A 32 -1.33 -12.64 4.18
C ASN A 32 -1.81 -11.94 5.47
N HIS A 33 -2.06 -10.62 5.36
CA HIS A 33 -2.41 -9.68 6.43
C HIS A 33 -1.37 -9.53 7.56
N ASN A 34 -0.14 -10.03 7.40
CA ASN A 34 0.94 -9.79 8.35
C ASN A 34 1.50 -8.37 8.19
N GLN A 35 1.20 -7.49 9.15
CA GLN A 35 1.62 -6.09 9.12
C GLN A 35 3.14 -5.91 9.07
N SER A 36 3.91 -6.71 9.81
CA SER A 36 5.37 -6.59 9.81
C SER A 36 5.97 -6.97 8.45
N ALA A 37 5.41 -7.99 7.79
CA ALA A 37 5.85 -8.38 6.46
C ALA A 37 5.39 -7.38 5.38
N ALA A 38 4.16 -6.86 5.46
CA ALA A 38 3.66 -5.82 4.55
C ALA A 38 4.47 -4.52 4.65
N ALA A 39 4.87 -4.11 5.86
CA ALA A 39 5.69 -2.93 6.06
C ALA A 39 7.07 -3.07 5.40
N ARG A 40 7.65 -4.28 5.42
CA ARG A 40 8.90 -4.59 4.72
C ARG A 40 8.74 -4.51 3.21
N LEU A 41 7.63 -4.99 2.64
CA LEU A 41 7.34 -4.89 1.20
C LEU A 41 7.27 -3.43 0.72
N LEU A 42 6.73 -2.55 1.55
CA LEU A 42 6.63 -1.11 1.25
C LEU A 42 7.84 -0.29 1.71
N HIS A 43 8.85 -0.91 2.32
CA HIS A 43 10.02 -0.23 2.89
C HIS A 43 9.66 0.90 3.87
N ILE A 44 8.63 0.72 4.68
CA ILE A 44 8.20 1.65 5.73
C ILE A 44 8.29 1.02 7.11
N SER A 45 8.22 1.83 8.17
CA SER A 45 8.12 1.30 9.53
C SER A 45 6.78 0.60 9.76
N PRO A 46 6.72 -0.41 10.65
CA PRO A 46 5.46 -1.05 11.04
C PRO A 46 4.42 -0.05 11.56
N ASP A 47 4.84 0.98 12.31
CA ASP A 47 3.95 2.03 12.82
C ASP A 47 3.33 2.87 11.69
N ARG A 48 4.11 3.17 10.64
CA ARG A 48 3.59 3.85 9.45
C ARG A 48 2.58 2.97 8.74
N LEU A 49 2.85 1.67 8.56
CA LEU A 49 1.86 0.77 7.97
C LEU A 49 0.59 0.71 8.81
N ALA A 50 0.71 0.56 10.14
CA ALA A 50 -0.43 0.43 11.04
C ALA A 50 -1.34 1.67 11.01
N SER A 51 -0.75 2.88 11.04
CA SER A 51 -1.51 4.14 10.92
C SER A 51 -2.21 4.29 9.58
N ARG A 52 -1.58 3.87 8.48
CA ARG A 52 -2.17 3.88 7.13
C ARG A 52 -3.28 2.84 6.98
N ALA A 53 -3.06 1.60 7.42
CA ALA A 53 -4.08 0.56 7.41
C ALA A 53 -5.30 0.96 8.25
N LYS A 54 -5.09 1.64 9.40
CA LYS A 54 -6.18 2.22 10.19
C LYS A 54 -6.90 3.33 9.44
N LYS A 55 -6.17 4.27 8.82
CA LYS A 55 -6.75 5.37 8.03
C LYS A 55 -7.64 4.85 6.90
N PHE A 56 -7.26 3.77 6.24
CA PHE A 56 -7.98 3.20 5.10
C PHE A 56 -9.01 2.12 5.47
N GLY A 57 -9.19 1.82 6.77
CA GLY A 57 -10.12 0.77 7.21
C GLY A 57 -9.70 -0.65 6.79
N LEU A 58 -8.41 -0.90 6.53
CA LEU A 58 -7.87 -2.18 6.06
C LEU A 58 -7.50 -3.13 7.21
N LYS A 59 -7.71 -2.71 8.46
CA LYS A 59 -7.43 -3.53 9.64
C LYS A 59 -8.61 -4.49 9.87
N GLN A 60 -8.38 -5.77 9.61
CA GLN A 60 -9.29 -6.83 10.04
C GLN A 60 -9.25 -6.92 11.56
N ASN A 61 -10.40 -6.86 12.22
CA ASN A 61 -10.54 -6.85 13.68
C ASN A 61 -10.40 -8.25 14.26
#